data_AF-A0AA51GSY4-F1
#
_entry.id   AF-A0AA51GSY4-F1
#
_cell.length_a   1.000
_cell.length_b   1.000
_cell.length_c   1.000
_cell.angle_alpha   90.00
_cell.angle_beta   90.00
_cell.angle_gamma   90.00
#
_symmetry.space_group_name_H-M   'P 1'
#
loop_
_entity.id
_entity.type
_entity.pdbx_description
1 polymer ?
#
loop_
_entity_poly.entity_id
_entity_poly.type
_entity_poly.pdbx_seq_one_letter_code
_entity_poly.pdbx_strand_id
1 'polypeptide(L)'
;MPCSLYEMNYFATLVDKMQEHEKVHFSGLVEAEGSEYPNMKEIINLALNAPTLDCNHAPATSDKDLGEFCIENELLPQLADLENLSDEQYDWVCSHLDKEKIGKEMREQEQGVFTSAGYFVKNEEIKPLYDGTPKHLSLVIISSDWGLPSFPMMMNPMTKTPSA
;
A
#
# COMPACT_ATOMS: atom_id res chain seq x y z
N MET A 1 -10.30 -12.65 -14.73
CA MET A 1 -11.29 -11.92 -15.56
C MET A 1 -10.56 -10.88 -16.39
N PRO A 2 -11.03 -10.52 -17.60
CA PRO A 2 -10.40 -9.47 -18.39
C PRO A 2 -10.57 -8.11 -17.71
N CYS A 3 -9.48 -7.37 -17.60
CA CYS A 3 -9.44 -5.98 -17.16
C CYS A 3 -9.85 -5.06 -18.31
N SER A 4 -10.67 -4.04 -18.06
CA SER A 4 -10.98 -3.02 -19.05
C SER A 4 -9.87 -1.98 -19.16
N LEU A 5 -9.70 -1.38 -20.36
CA LEU A 5 -8.78 -0.25 -20.55
C LEU A 5 -9.10 0.92 -19.60
N TYR A 6 -10.38 1.10 -19.26
CA TYR A 6 -10.81 2.10 -18.30
C TYR A 6 -10.22 1.85 -16.91
N GLU A 7 -10.32 0.62 -16.39
CA GLU A 7 -9.77 0.27 -15.08
C GLU A 7 -8.25 0.45 -15.04
N MET A 8 -7.54 0.07 -16.11
CA MET A 8 -6.09 0.29 -16.20
C MET A 8 -5.75 1.77 -16.16
N ASN A 9 -6.42 2.60 -16.96
CA ASN A 9 -6.16 4.04 -17.01
C ASN A 9 -6.50 4.73 -15.69
N TYR A 10 -7.59 4.30 -15.05
CA TYR A 10 -7.98 4.84 -13.74
C TYR A 10 -6.94 4.48 -12.68
N PHE A 11 -6.55 3.21 -12.59
CA PHE A 11 -5.51 2.77 -11.67
C PHE A 11 -4.18 3.48 -11.91
N ALA A 12 -3.75 3.62 -13.17
CA ALA A 12 -2.55 4.37 -13.51
C ALA A 12 -2.61 5.82 -13.02
N THR A 13 -3.77 6.48 -13.14
CA THR A 13 -3.99 7.84 -12.63
C THR A 13 -3.93 7.90 -11.09
N LEU A 14 -4.38 6.86 -10.38
CA LEU A 14 -4.25 6.79 -8.93
C LEU A 14 -2.78 6.68 -8.52
N VAL A 15 -2.04 5.75 -9.12
CA VAL A 15 -0.62 5.52 -8.83
C VAL A 15 0.24 6.74 -9.19
N ASP A 16 -0.04 7.42 -10.31
CA ASP A 16 0.66 8.64 -10.73
C ASP A 16 0.52 9.78 -9.70
N LYS A 17 -0.60 9.82 -8.98
CA LYS A 17 -0.87 10.84 -7.94
C LYS A 17 -0.31 10.48 -6.58
N MET A 18 0.11 9.22 -6.37
CA MET A 18 0.64 8.78 -5.09
C MET A 18 2.03 9.36 -4.83
N GLN A 19 2.25 9.84 -3.61
CA GLN A 19 3.57 10.11 -3.06
C GLN A 19 4.34 8.79 -2.87
N GLU A 20 5.66 8.87 -2.75
CA GLU A 20 6.49 7.66 -2.67
C GLU A 20 6.17 6.78 -1.45
N HIS A 21 5.90 7.40 -0.29
CA HIS A 21 5.48 6.66 0.89
C HIS A 21 4.10 5.98 0.72
N GLU A 22 3.18 6.60 -0.03
CA GLU A 22 1.87 5.99 -0.35
C GLU A 22 2.02 4.79 -1.29
N LYS A 23 3.01 4.79 -2.19
CA LYS A 23 3.30 3.63 -3.05
C LYS A 23 3.85 2.45 -2.27
N VAL A 24 4.77 2.70 -1.33
CA VAL A 24 5.30 1.66 -0.42
C VAL A 24 4.15 1.07 0.41
N HIS A 25 3.32 1.95 0.97
CA HIS A 25 2.16 1.54 1.74
C HIS A 25 1.16 0.74 0.88
N PHE A 26 0.83 1.21 -0.31
CA PHE A 26 -0.02 0.48 -1.25
C PHE A 26 0.55 -0.91 -1.59
N SER A 27 1.86 -1.02 -1.85
CA SER A 27 2.50 -2.31 -2.13
C SER A 27 2.36 -3.28 -0.97
N GLY A 28 2.62 -2.82 0.27
CA GLY A 28 2.42 -3.63 1.47
C GLY A 28 0.97 -4.06 1.63
N LEU A 29 0.02 -3.15 1.39
CA LEU A 29 -1.40 -3.44 1.49
C LEU A 29 -1.88 -4.49 0.48
N VAL A 30 -1.34 -4.47 -0.75
CA VAL A 30 -1.61 -5.50 -1.76
C VAL A 30 -1.12 -6.87 -1.33
N GLU A 31 0.03 -6.97 -0.67
CA GLU A 31 0.52 -8.24 -0.15
C GLU A 31 -0.24 -8.72 1.08
N ALA A 32 -0.64 -7.79 1.95
CA ALA A 32 -1.32 -8.10 3.21
C ALA A 32 -2.81 -8.49 3.02
N GLU A 33 -3.52 -7.78 2.15
CA GLU A 33 -4.99 -7.88 2.02
C GLU A 33 -5.45 -8.38 0.64
N GLY A 34 -4.54 -8.39 -0.34
CA GLY A 34 -4.85 -8.90 -1.68
C GLY A 34 -5.09 -10.41 -1.67
N SER A 35 -6.08 -10.83 -2.46
CA SER A 35 -6.23 -12.23 -2.82
C SER A 35 -5.05 -12.74 -3.64
N GLU A 36 -4.88 -14.06 -3.75
CA GLU A 36 -3.79 -14.68 -4.54
C GLU A 36 -3.76 -14.20 -6.00
N TYR A 37 -4.93 -13.87 -6.56
CA TYR A 37 -5.10 -13.37 -7.93
C TYR A 37 -6.07 -12.18 -7.94
N PRO A 38 -5.63 -10.99 -7.51
CA PRO A 38 -6.51 -9.86 -7.32
C PRO A 38 -6.99 -9.34 -8.67
N ASN A 39 -8.26 -9.01 -8.75
CA ASN A 39 -8.83 -8.36 -9.93
C ASN A 39 -8.66 -6.83 -9.84
N MET A 40 -8.89 -6.11 -10.93
CA MET A 40 -8.69 -4.65 -10.93
C MET A 40 -9.57 -3.91 -9.93
N LYS A 41 -10.81 -4.35 -9.71
CA LYS A 41 -11.68 -3.71 -8.73
C LYS A 41 -11.06 -3.78 -7.33
N GLU A 42 -10.48 -4.91 -6.98
CA GLU A 42 -9.77 -5.10 -5.72
C GLU A 42 -8.54 -4.21 -5.62
N ILE A 43 -7.65 -4.26 -6.63
CA ILE A 43 -6.45 -3.42 -6.70
C ILE A 43 -6.79 -1.92 -6.58
N ILE A 44 -7.82 -1.47 -7.31
CA ILE A 44 -8.27 -0.07 -7.26
C ILE A 44 -8.81 0.28 -5.88
N ASN A 45 -9.54 -0.61 -5.21
CA ASN A 45 -10.00 -0.37 -3.85
C ASN A 45 -8.84 -0.24 -2.87
N LEU A 46 -7.83 -1.11 -2.96
CA LEU A 46 -6.62 -1.01 -2.13
C LEU A 46 -5.89 0.32 -2.40
N ALA A 47 -5.73 0.71 -3.67
CA ALA A 47 -5.10 1.97 -4.06
C ALA A 47 -5.86 3.21 -3.56
N LEU A 48 -7.20 3.16 -3.53
CA LEU A 48 -8.02 4.25 -3.01
C LEU A 48 -7.97 4.35 -1.48
N ASN A 49 -7.74 3.24 -0.77
CA ASN A 49 -7.62 3.24 0.69
C ASN A 49 -6.23 3.67 1.16
N ALA A 50 -5.16 3.28 0.44
CA ALA A 50 -3.76 3.48 0.87
C ALA A 50 -3.42 4.90 1.40
N PRO A 51 -3.93 6.02 0.83
CA PRO A 51 -3.63 7.36 1.36
C PRO A 51 -4.31 7.71 2.70
N THR A 52 -5.36 6.98 3.08
CA THR A 52 -6.22 7.35 4.22
C THR A 52 -6.47 6.22 5.22
N LEU A 53 -5.98 5.01 4.92
CA LEU A 53 -6.13 3.86 5.79
C LEU A 53 -5.30 4.08 7.05
N ASP A 54 -5.93 3.92 8.21
CA ASP A 54 -5.22 3.90 9.48
C ASP A 54 -4.50 2.54 9.62
N CYS A 55 -3.17 2.59 9.55
CA CYS A 55 -2.30 1.46 9.78
C CYS A 55 -1.00 1.90 10.44
N ASN A 56 -0.38 0.99 11.19
CA ASN A 56 1.00 1.16 11.63
C ASN A 56 1.94 0.44 10.66
N HIS A 57 3.07 1.07 10.38
CA HIS A 57 4.14 0.51 9.53
C HIS A 57 5.47 0.54 10.28
N ALA A 58 6.22 -0.56 10.21
CA ALA A 58 7.59 -0.63 10.67
C ALA A 58 8.50 -1.24 9.57
N PRO A 59 9.75 -0.77 9.43
CA PRO A 59 10.71 -1.30 8.47
C PRO A 59 11.31 -2.65 8.93
N ALA A 60 10.44 -3.63 9.17
CA ALA A 60 10.78 -4.96 9.67
C ALA A 60 10.26 -6.05 8.73
N THR A 61 11.08 -7.08 8.46
CA THR A 61 10.70 -8.20 7.58
C THR A 61 10.74 -9.56 8.28
N SER A 62 11.06 -9.56 9.57
CA SER A 62 11.12 -10.75 10.42
C SER A 62 10.78 -10.38 11.87
N ASP A 63 10.44 -11.39 12.67
CA ASP A 63 10.20 -11.21 14.11
C ASP A 63 11.43 -10.62 14.82
N LYS A 64 12.64 -10.97 14.37
CA LYS A 64 13.86 -10.37 14.92
C LYS A 64 13.98 -8.89 14.60
N ASP A 65 13.75 -8.49 13.34
CA ASP A 65 13.80 -7.08 12.92
C ASP A 65 12.74 -6.26 13.67
N LEU A 66 11.54 -6.83 13.85
CA LEU A 66 10.46 -6.18 14.59
C LEU A 66 10.82 -6.00 16.07
N GLY A 67 11.46 -6.99 16.70
CA GLY A 67 11.95 -6.86 18.07
C GLY A 67 13.05 -5.81 18.21
N GLU A 68 13.96 -5.70 17.24
CA GLU A 68 14.96 -4.62 17.18
C GLU A 68 14.28 -3.26 17.07
N PHE A 69 13.32 -3.12 16.16
CA PHE A 69 12.53 -1.90 16.00
C PHE A 69 11.79 -1.52 17.28
N CYS A 70 11.18 -2.48 17.99
CA CYS A 70 10.50 -2.22 19.26
C CYS A 70 11.43 -1.70 20.35
N ILE A 71 12.67 -2.20 20.42
CA ILE A 71 13.65 -1.74 21.39
C ILE A 71 14.14 -0.33 21.02
N GLU A 72 14.53 -0.11 19.77
CA GLU A 72 15.07 1.16 19.28
C GLU A 72 14.07 2.32 19.38
N ASN A 73 12.78 2.03 19.26
CA ASN A 73 11.70 3.02 19.35
C ASN A 73 11.02 3.03 20.74
N GLU A 74 11.62 2.40 21.74
CA GLU A 74 11.14 2.37 23.14
C GLU A 74 9.68 1.88 23.28
N LEU A 75 9.26 0.94 22.43
CA LEU A 75 7.90 0.41 22.37
C LEU A 75 7.63 -0.70 23.40
N LEU A 76 8.58 -0.99 24.29
CA LEU A 76 8.47 -1.99 25.34
C LEU A 76 8.23 -1.31 26.69
N PRO A 77 6.98 -1.27 27.19
CA PRO A 77 6.66 -0.59 28.45
C PRO A 77 7.47 -1.11 29.64
N GLN A 78 7.88 -2.38 29.61
CA GLN A 78 8.66 -3.01 30.69
C GLN A 78 10.08 -2.44 30.80
N LEU A 79 10.60 -1.80 29.74
CA LEU A 79 11.89 -1.11 29.79
C LEU A 79 11.78 0.31 30.35
N ALA A 80 10.59 0.92 30.31
CA ALA A 80 10.37 2.27 30.84
C ALA A 80 10.55 2.34 32.37
N ASP A 81 10.29 1.23 33.08
CA ASP A 81 10.49 1.15 34.53
C ASP A 81 11.98 1.09 34.96
N LEU A 82 12.92 1.07 34.01
CA LEU A 82 14.37 0.97 34.24
C LEU A 82 15.07 2.34 34.39
N GLU A 83 14.39 3.33 34.96
CA GLU A 83 14.84 4.74 35.06
C GLU A 83 16.19 4.95 35.80
N ASN A 84 16.66 3.96 36.55
CA ASN A 84 17.88 4.06 37.36
C ASN A 84 19.12 3.44 36.68
N LEU A 85 19.01 2.96 35.45
CA LEU A 85 20.16 2.44 34.70
C LEU A 85 20.97 3.58 34.08
N SER A 86 22.29 3.48 34.12
CA SER A 86 23.14 4.29 33.25
C SER A 86 22.96 3.85 31.79
N ASP A 87 23.26 4.71 30.82
CA ASP A 87 23.19 4.41 29.38
C ASP A 87 23.90 3.08 29.02
N GLU A 88 25.11 2.83 29.55
CA GLU A 88 25.85 1.58 29.31
C GLU A 88 25.10 0.32 29.84
N GLN A 89 24.42 0.45 30.97
CA GLN A 89 23.62 -0.64 31.54
C GLN A 89 22.34 -0.86 30.73
N TYR A 90 21.71 0.20 30.25
CA TYR A 90 20.52 0.11 29.41
C TYR A 90 20.85 -0.57 28.08
N ASP A 91 21.95 -0.15 27.42
CA ASP A 91 22.44 -0.77 26.19
C ASP A 91 22.81 -2.24 26.39
N TRP A 92 23.43 -2.56 27.53
CA TRP A 92 23.73 -3.94 27.89
C TRP A 92 22.45 -4.78 28.04
N VAL A 93 21.42 -4.27 28.71
CA VAL A 93 20.13 -4.96 28.84
C VAL A 93 19.51 -5.16 27.46
N CYS A 94 19.38 -4.10 26.66
CA CYS A 94 18.75 -4.13 25.34
C CYS A 94 19.47 -5.10 24.37
N SER A 95 20.80 -5.17 24.41
CA SER A 95 21.59 -6.09 23.59
C SER A 95 21.45 -7.57 23.97
N HIS A 96 20.96 -7.86 25.19
CA HIS A 96 20.74 -9.23 25.69
C HIS A 96 19.28 -9.68 25.65
N LEU A 97 18.37 -8.82 25.19
CA LEU A 97 16.97 -9.19 24.99
C LEU A 97 16.83 -10.17 23.81
N ASP A 98 15.91 -11.13 23.95
CA ASP A 98 15.50 -12.02 22.87
C ASP A 98 14.58 -11.28 21.91
N LYS A 99 15.20 -10.60 20.93
CA LYS A 99 14.52 -9.79 19.91
C LYS A 99 13.52 -10.60 19.08
N GLU A 100 13.85 -11.84 18.74
CA GLU A 100 12.95 -12.69 17.96
C GLU A 100 11.69 -13.03 18.74
N LYS A 101 11.82 -13.34 20.03
CA LYS A 101 10.67 -13.55 20.91
C LYS A 101 9.83 -12.28 21.07
N ILE A 102 10.46 -11.13 21.29
CA ILE A 102 9.78 -9.83 21.44
C ILE A 102 8.95 -9.49 20.20
N GLY A 103 9.56 -9.53 19.01
CA GLY A 103 8.84 -9.18 17.80
C GLY A 103 7.75 -10.19 17.47
N LYS A 104 7.95 -11.47 17.76
CA LYS A 104 6.88 -12.47 17.62
C LYS A 104 5.69 -12.16 18.54
N GLU A 105 5.94 -11.84 19.81
CA GLU A 105 4.87 -11.48 20.76
C GLU A 105 4.13 -10.21 20.30
N MET A 106 4.86 -9.19 19.84
CA MET A 106 4.27 -7.96 19.27
C MET A 106 3.38 -8.29 18.06
N ARG A 107 3.91 -9.05 17.10
CA ARG A 107 3.18 -9.45 15.89
C ARG A 107 1.91 -10.21 16.20
N GLU A 108 1.97 -11.17 17.11
CA GLU A 108 0.80 -11.97 17.50
C GLU A 108 -0.23 -11.12 18.26
N GLN A 109 0.21 -10.18 19.10
CA GLN A 109 -0.67 -9.31 19.87
C GLN A 109 -1.42 -8.30 18.97
N GLU A 110 -0.72 -7.68 18.02
CA GLU A 110 -1.29 -6.69 17.11
C GLU A 110 -1.94 -7.31 15.87
N GLN A 111 -1.80 -8.63 15.69
CA GLN A 111 -2.24 -9.35 14.50
C GLN A 111 -1.64 -8.78 13.20
N GLY A 112 -0.41 -8.28 13.27
CA GLY A 112 0.27 -7.71 12.12
C GLY A 112 0.85 -8.75 11.16
N VAL A 113 1.23 -8.28 9.98
CA VAL A 113 1.71 -9.10 8.87
C VAL A 113 2.99 -8.54 8.28
N PHE A 114 3.92 -9.43 7.94
CA PHE A 114 5.12 -9.08 7.19
C PHE A 114 4.83 -9.08 5.69
N THR A 115 5.32 -8.06 5.02
CA THR A 115 5.28 -7.86 3.58
C THR A 115 6.69 -7.50 3.10
N SER A 116 6.91 -7.51 1.78
CA SER A 116 8.16 -7.02 1.19
C SER A 116 8.41 -5.52 1.48
N ALA A 117 7.36 -4.77 1.80
CA ALA A 117 7.42 -3.36 2.17
C ALA A 117 7.62 -3.12 3.67
N GLY A 118 7.64 -4.17 4.50
CA GLY A 118 7.79 -4.09 5.95
C GLY A 118 6.64 -4.75 6.72
N TYR A 119 6.56 -4.45 8.01
CA TYR A 119 5.54 -4.95 8.92
C TYR A 119 4.36 -3.98 8.98
N PHE A 120 3.15 -4.51 8.85
CA PHE A 120 1.91 -3.72 8.85
C PHE A 120 0.93 -4.21 9.90
N VAL A 121 0.30 -3.26 10.59
CA VAL A 121 -0.84 -3.50 11.48
C VAL A 121 -2.03 -2.73 10.94
N LYS A 122 -3.10 -3.44 10.61
CA LYS A 122 -4.33 -2.85 10.10
C LYS A 122 -5.24 -2.43 11.27
N ASN A 123 -5.55 -1.14 11.36
CA ASN A 123 -6.48 -0.61 12.38
C ASN A 123 -7.91 -0.43 11.83
N GLU A 124 -8.06 -0.39 10.51
CA GLU A 124 -9.35 -0.22 9.82
C GLU A 124 -9.52 -1.20 8.65
N GLU A 125 -10.77 -1.61 8.37
CA GLU A 125 -11.07 -2.46 7.21
C GLU A 125 -11.00 -1.69 5.87
N ILE A 126 -10.68 -2.40 4.79
CA ILE A 126 -10.67 -1.87 3.43
C ILE A 126 -12.09 -1.45 3.02
N LYS A 127 -12.25 -0.17 2.67
CA LYS A 127 -13.54 0.37 2.23
C LYS A 127 -13.76 0.08 0.73
N PRO A 128 -14.92 -0.44 0.30
CA PRO A 128 -15.23 -0.68 -1.10
C PRO A 128 -15.64 0.61 -1.83
N LEU A 129 -14.67 1.50 -2.08
CA LEU A 129 -14.83 2.81 -2.71
C LEU A 129 -15.09 2.75 -4.22
N TYR A 130 -14.60 1.72 -4.91
CA TYR A 130 -14.79 1.48 -6.33
C TYR A 130 -15.71 0.28 -6.58
N ASP A 131 -16.78 0.49 -7.35
CA ASP A 131 -17.83 -0.50 -7.61
C ASP A 131 -17.62 -1.29 -8.92
N GLY A 132 -16.66 -0.91 -9.77
CA GLY A 132 -16.44 -1.49 -11.09
C GLY A 132 -17.04 -0.68 -12.25
N THR A 133 -17.70 0.45 -11.94
CA THR A 133 -18.33 1.29 -12.98
C THR A 133 -17.49 2.50 -13.31
N PRO A 134 -17.46 2.94 -14.59
CA PRO A 134 -16.81 4.17 -14.95
C PRO A 134 -17.49 5.39 -14.30
N LYS A 135 -16.83 5.97 -13.30
CA LYS A 135 -17.19 7.30 -12.79
C LYS A 135 -16.42 8.32 -13.60
N HIS A 136 -17.12 9.34 -14.08
CA HIS A 136 -16.66 10.34 -15.06
C HIS A 136 -15.18 10.70 -14.89
N LEU A 137 -14.33 10.13 -15.75
CA LEU A 137 -12.96 10.57 -15.94
C LEU A 137 -12.85 11.02 -17.39
N SER A 138 -12.53 12.31 -17.56
CA SER A 138 -11.98 12.83 -18.80
C SER A 138 -10.82 11.93 -19.20
N LEU A 139 -10.84 11.39 -20.42
CA LEU A 139 -9.78 10.54 -20.96
C LEU A 139 -8.41 11.17 -20.74
N VAL A 140 -7.67 10.73 -19.71
CA VAL A 140 -6.24 10.94 -19.65
C VAL A 140 -5.65 9.83 -20.51
N ILE A 141 -5.40 10.17 -21.77
CA ILE A 141 -4.45 9.43 -22.59
C ILE A 141 -3.14 9.56 -21.82
N ILE A 142 -2.63 8.44 -21.31
CA ILE A 142 -1.30 8.36 -20.71
C ILE A 142 -0.35 9.08 -21.68
N SER A 143 0.31 10.13 -21.18
CA SER A 143 1.14 11.06 -21.96
C SER A 143 1.92 10.34 -23.05
N SER A 144 1.89 10.92 -24.25
CA SER A 144 2.49 10.49 -25.51
C SER A 144 4.03 10.45 -25.54
N ASP A 145 4.68 10.13 -24.42
CA ASP A 145 6.15 10.09 -24.31
C ASP A 145 6.77 8.75 -24.72
N TRP A 146 5.94 7.74 -24.97
CA TRP A 146 6.37 6.57 -25.75
C TRP A 146 6.24 6.93 -27.22
N GLY A 147 7.36 7.29 -27.86
CA GLY A 147 7.48 7.74 -29.25
C GLY A 147 6.95 6.74 -30.29
N LEU A 148 5.64 6.53 -30.32
CA LEU A 148 4.93 5.78 -31.33
C LEU A 148 4.49 6.76 -32.44
N PRO A 149 4.70 6.41 -33.72
CA PRO A 149 4.34 7.30 -34.83
C PRO A 149 2.82 7.54 -34.83
N SER A 150 2.45 8.81 -34.89
CA SER A 150 1.06 9.28 -34.93
C SER A 150 0.30 8.60 -36.08
N PHE A 151 -0.69 7.77 -35.76
CA PHE A 151 -1.64 7.32 -36.76
C PHE A 151 -2.62 8.45 -37.06
N PRO A 152 -2.75 8.93 -38.32
CA PRO A 152 -3.72 9.96 -38.66
C PRO A 152 -5.13 9.37 -38.60
N MET A 153 -5.96 9.97 -37.77
CA MET A 153 -7.38 9.68 -37.64
C MET A 153 -8.10 10.14 -38.91
N MET A 154 -8.42 9.23 -39.84
CA MET A 154 -9.36 9.50 -40.92
C MET A 154 -10.80 9.30 -40.42
N MET A 155 -11.44 10.39 -40.04
CA MET A 155 -12.91 10.48 -39.97
C MET A 155 -13.33 11.50 -41.02
N ASN A 156 -14.07 11.07 -42.04
CA ASN A 156 -14.84 11.97 -42.87
C ASN A 156 -16.33 11.81 -42.52
N PRO A 157 -17.05 12.87 -42.13
CA PRO A 157 -18.46 12.79 -41.80
C PRO A 157 -19.29 12.89 -43.08
N MET A 158 -20.40 12.16 -43.14
CA MET A 158 -21.63 12.71 -43.73
C MET A 158 -22.83 11.87 -43.31
N THR A 159 -23.48 12.32 -42.24
CA THR A 159 -24.92 12.16 -42.09
C THR A 159 -25.60 13.01 -43.16
N LYS A 160 -26.42 12.38 -44.00
CA LYS A 160 -27.60 13.03 -44.58
C LYS A 160 -28.78 12.07 -44.45
N THR A 161 -29.78 12.50 -43.71
CA THR A 161 -31.19 12.09 -43.81
C THR A 161 -32.02 13.38 -43.81
N PRO A 162 -33.31 13.40 -44.18
CA PRO A 162 -33.99 12.75 -45.32
C PRO A 162 -34.96 13.72 -46.07
N SER A 163 -35.50 13.31 -47.22
CA SER A 163 -36.84 13.60 -47.83
C SER A 163 -36.74 13.51 -49.36
N ALA A 164 -37.72 13.04 -50.14
CA ALA A 164 -39.14 12.82 -49.94
C ALA A 164 -39.62 11.50 -50.57
#